data_AF-A0A0A0MMB9-F1
#
_entry.id   AF-A0A0A0MMB9-F1
#
_cell.length_a   1.000
_cell.length_b   1.000
_cell.length_c   1.000
_cell.angle_alpha   90.00
_cell.angle_beta   90.00
_cell.angle_gamma   90.00
#
_symmetry.space_group_name_H-M   'P 1'
#
loop_
_entity.id
_entity.type
_entity.pdbx_description
1 polymer ?
#
loop_
_entity_poly.entity_id
_entity_poly.type
_entity_poly.pdbx_seq_one_letter_code
_entity_poly.pdbx_strand_id
1 'polypeptide(L)'
;KCLAESNAIAYFLANEQLRGGKCPLVQAQVQQWISFADNEILPASCAWVFPLLGIMPQQKNANVKQDVEVVLQQLNKKLLDATYLAGERITLADIVVFCTLLHLYEHVLDSSVRSAYGNLNRWFVTILNQPQVKAVLKDFKLCEKALVFDPKKYAEFLAKTGGAKPQQAPKSKDEKKAKKEAAPIKAAPEPEELDAADAALAMEPKSKDPFDVMPKGTFNFDDFKRVYSNEAEAKSIPYFFEKFDAENYSIWFGEYRYNEELTKTFMSCNLIGGM
;
A
#
# COMPACT_ATOMS: atom_id res chain seq x y z
N LYS A 1 -29.47 6.98 16.23
CA LYS A 1 -28.66 7.40 15.06
C LYS A 1 -27.19 7.28 15.46
N CYS A 2 -26.35 6.69 14.61
CA CYS A 2 -24.93 6.46 14.90
C CYS A 2 -24.06 7.09 13.80
N LEU A 3 -22.85 7.52 14.16
CA LEU A 3 -21.80 7.96 13.23
C LEU A 3 -20.72 6.86 13.19
N ALA A 4 -20.20 6.54 12.01
CA ALA A 4 -19.23 5.44 11.81
C ALA A 4 -17.85 5.91 11.30
N GLU A 5 -17.67 7.20 11.00
CA GLU A 5 -16.41 7.74 10.48
C GLU A 5 -15.68 8.58 11.53
N SER A 6 -14.38 8.37 11.67
CA SER A 6 -13.53 9.00 12.70
C SER A 6 -13.63 10.53 12.67
N ASN A 7 -13.53 11.14 11.50
CA ASN A 7 -13.64 12.59 11.32
C ASN A 7 -15.04 13.11 11.63
N ALA A 8 -16.09 12.37 11.25
CA ALA A 8 -17.47 12.75 11.56
C ALA A 8 -17.73 12.72 13.07
N ILE A 9 -17.22 11.69 13.76
CA ILE A 9 -17.30 11.55 15.22
C ILE A 9 -16.51 12.67 15.90
N ALA A 10 -15.26 12.91 15.47
CA ALA A 10 -14.41 13.97 16.00
C ALA A 10 -15.05 15.35 15.81
N TYR A 11 -15.62 15.61 14.63
CA TYR A 11 -16.36 16.84 14.35
C TYR A 11 -17.59 16.97 15.25
N PHE A 12 -18.39 15.91 15.39
CA PHE A 12 -19.59 15.91 16.22
C PHE A 12 -19.27 16.20 17.70
N LEU A 13 -18.20 15.60 18.23
CA LEU A 13 -17.76 15.79 19.62
C LEU A 13 -17.02 17.13 19.85
N ALA A 14 -16.48 17.74 18.79
CA ALA A 14 -15.77 19.01 18.89
C ALA A 14 -16.71 20.17 19.27
N ASN A 15 -16.20 21.09 20.10
CA ASN A 15 -16.88 22.35 20.38
C ASN A 15 -16.72 23.34 19.21
N GLU A 16 -17.40 24.49 19.29
CA GLU A 16 -17.34 25.54 18.25
C GLU A 16 -15.89 25.98 17.96
N GLN A 17 -15.06 26.14 18.99
CA GLN A 17 -13.68 26.59 18.84
C GLN A 17 -12.83 25.57 18.05
N LEU A 18 -12.92 24.28 18.39
CA LEU A 18 -12.19 23.21 17.72
C LEU A 18 -12.58 23.05 16.25
N ARG A 19 -13.79 23.46 15.88
CA ARG A 19 -14.27 23.48 14.49
C ARG A 19 -13.82 24.72 13.72
N GLY A 20 -13.09 25.65 14.33
CA GLY A 20 -12.63 26.91 13.70
C GLY A 20 -13.41 28.16 14.14
N GLY A 21 -14.22 28.06 15.20
CA GLY A 21 -15.00 29.18 15.73
C GLY A 21 -16.07 29.64 14.75
N LYS A 22 -16.24 30.96 14.64
CA LYS A 22 -17.22 31.60 13.73
C LYS A 22 -16.63 32.10 12.42
N CYS A 23 -15.32 31.97 12.22
CA CYS A 23 -14.65 32.45 11.01
C CYS A 23 -14.75 31.38 9.91
N PRO A 24 -15.49 31.62 8.81
CA PRO A 24 -15.67 30.60 7.76
C PRO A 24 -14.34 30.16 7.14
N LEU A 25 -13.38 31.07 7.02
CA LEU A 25 -12.05 30.74 6.51
C LEU A 25 -11.32 29.74 7.41
N VAL A 26 -11.36 29.93 8.73
CA VAL A 26 -10.71 29.00 9.68
C VAL A 26 -11.42 27.65 9.67
N GLN A 27 -12.75 27.64 9.59
CA GLN A 27 -13.52 26.40 9.46
C GLN A 27 -13.13 25.62 8.19
N ALA A 28 -12.95 26.32 7.06
CA ALA A 28 -12.50 25.72 5.82
C ALA A 28 -11.06 25.20 5.92
N GLN A 29 -10.16 25.95 6.57
CA GLN A 29 -8.79 25.50 6.84
C GLN A 29 -8.77 24.24 7.74
N VAL A 30 -9.68 24.14 8.71
CA VAL A 30 -9.81 22.92 9.52
C VAL A 30 -10.12 21.71 8.63
N GLN A 31 -11.09 21.84 7.72
CA GLN A 31 -11.41 20.75 6.79
C GLN A 31 -10.28 20.45 5.81
N GLN A 32 -9.58 21.49 5.33
CA GLN A 32 -8.40 21.32 4.46
C GLN A 32 -7.35 20.43 5.13
N TRP A 33 -7.02 20.69 6.40
CA TRP A 33 -5.99 19.91 7.11
C TRP A 33 -6.44 18.51 7.48
N ILE A 34 -7.73 18.31 7.79
CA ILE A 34 -8.29 16.96 7.98
C ILE A 34 -8.15 16.16 6.69
N SER A 35 -8.57 16.74 5.55
CA SER A 35 -8.45 16.09 4.25
C SER A 35 -6.99 15.82 3.88
N PHE A 36 -6.08 16.75 4.16
CA PHE A 36 -4.64 16.56 3.94
C PHE A 36 -4.09 15.41 4.78
N ALA A 37 -4.51 15.30 6.05
CA ALA A 37 -4.10 14.22 6.94
C ALA A 37 -4.49 12.84 6.38
N ASP A 38 -5.72 12.69 5.89
CA ASP A 38 -6.23 11.40 5.41
C ASP A 38 -5.67 10.99 4.04
N ASN A 39 -5.43 11.95 3.15
CA ASN A 39 -5.07 11.66 1.77
C ASN A 39 -3.56 11.72 1.50
N GLU A 40 -2.82 12.54 2.25
CA GLU A 40 -1.39 12.75 2.01
C GLU A 40 -0.53 12.13 3.12
N ILE A 41 -0.88 12.39 4.39
CA ILE A 41 -0.05 11.94 5.52
C ILE A 41 -0.28 10.45 5.81
N LEU A 42 -1.53 10.05 5.99
CA LEU A 42 -1.88 8.72 6.47
C LEU A 42 -1.41 7.62 5.50
N PRO A 43 -1.63 7.70 4.17
CA PRO A 43 -1.19 6.65 3.25
C PRO A 43 0.33 6.54 3.21
N ALA A 44 1.05 7.67 3.17
CA ALA A 44 2.51 7.70 3.16
C ALA A 44 3.10 7.14 4.48
N SER A 45 2.52 7.50 5.62
CA SER A 45 2.89 6.99 6.95
C SER A 45 2.68 5.47 7.05
N CYS A 46 1.51 4.97 6.64
CA CYS A 46 1.21 3.55 6.63
C CYS A 46 2.14 2.77 5.70
N ALA A 47 2.37 3.26 4.48
CA ALA A 47 3.25 2.61 3.51
C ALA A 47 4.69 2.47 4.02
N TRP A 48 5.19 3.45 4.78
CA TRP A 48 6.53 3.36 5.36
C TRP A 48 6.56 2.48 6.60
N VAL A 49 5.67 2.73 7.56
CA VAL A 49 5.82 2.23 8.92
C VAL A 49 5.27 0.81 9.08
N PHE A 50 4.16 0.47 8.43
CA PHE A 50 3.51 -0.83 8.64
C PHE A 50 4.39 -2.02 8.26
N PRO A 51 5.21 -1.98 7.19
CA PRO A 51 6.18 -3.03 6.95
C PRO A 51 7.18 -3.18 8.10
N LEU A 52 7.69 -2.06 8.64
CA LEU A 52 8.67 -2.07 9.74
C LEU A 52 8.10 -2.62 11.05
N LEU A 53 6.78 -2.50 11.25
CA LEU A 53 6.03 -3.12 12.35
C LEU A 53 5.68 -4.59 12.08
N GLY A 54 5.96 -5.11 10.89
CA GLY A 54 5.61 -6.47 10.48
C GLY A 54 4.13 -6.66 10.16
N ILE A 55 3.38 -5.57 9.90
CA ILE A 55 1.96 -5.64 9.54
C ILE A 55 1.79 -5.96 8.05
N MET A 56 2.69 -5.45 7.22
CA MET A 56 2.69 -5.61 5.76
C MET A 56 4.03 -6.18 5.27
N PRO A 57 4.08 -6.86 4.12
CA PRO A 57 5.34 -7.24 3.52
C PRO A 57 6.12 -5.99 3.11
N GLN A 58 7.45 -6.06 3.18
CA GLN A 58 8.30 -4.99 2.67
C GLN A 58 8.25 -4.96 1.15
N GLN A 59 7.59 -3.96 0.58
CA GLN A 59 7.66 -3.70 -0.85
C GLN A 59 8.91 -2.90 -1.18
N LYS A 60 9.49 -3.14 -2.37
CA LYS A 60 10.59 -2.31 -2.92
C LYS A 60 10.03 -1.01 -3.52
N ASN A 61 9.17 -0.31 -2.78
CA ASN A 61 8.70 0.99 -3.22
C ASN A 61 9.78 2.04 -2.92
N ALA A 62 10.44 2.52 -3.98
CA ALA A 62 11.60 3.40 -3.87
C ALA A 62 11.27 4.83 -3.41
N ASN A 63 9.98 5.21 -3.40
CA ASN A 63 9.55 6.60 -3.21
C ASN A 63 8.93 6.90 -1.85
N VAL A 64 8.65 5.87 -1.04
CA VAL A 64 7.88 6.03 0.21
C VAL A 64 8.49 7.03 1.19
N LYS A 65 9.83 7.10 1.25
CA LYS A 65 10.52 8.07 2.11
C LYS A 65 10.37 9.49 1.57
N GLN A 66 10.50 9.65 0.26
CA GLN A 66 10.37 10.92 -0.44
C GLN A 66 8.94 11.47 -0.31
N ASP A 67 7.93 10.62 -0.39
CA ASP A 67 6.53 11.01 -0.19
C ASP A 67 6.32 11.58 1.22
N VAL A 68 6.88 10.93 2.24
CA VAL A 68 6.85 11.45 3.62
C VAL A 68 7.68 12.73 3.76
N GLU A 69 8.86 12.83 3.15
CA GLU A 69 9.66 14.05 3.16
C GLU A 69 8.90 15.25 2.59
N VAL A 70 8.17 15.08 1.48
CA VAL A 70 7.33 16.13 0.88
C VAL A 70 6.29 16.63 1.87
N VAL A 71 5.57 15.72 2.52
CA VAL A 71 4.56 16.06 3.53
C VAL A 71 5.18 16.80 4.72
N LEU A 72 6.31 16.31 5.25
CA LEU A 72 6.99 16.94 6.38
C LEU A 72 7.52 18.33 6.03
N GLN A 73 8.03 18.52 4.81
CA GLN A 73 8.46 19.84 4.32
C GLN A 73 7.30 20.82 4.20
N GLN A 74 6.16 20.38 3.67
CA GLN A 74 4.97 21.23 3.54
C GLN A 74 4.48 21.70 4.91
N LEU A 75 4.38 20.79 5.89
CA LEU A 75 3.97 21.15 7.25
C LEU A 75 5.00 22.05 7.93
N ASN A 76 6.30 21.74 7.80
CA ASN A 76 7.37 22.55 8.38
C ASN A 76 7.38 23.98 7.81
N LYS A 77 7.07 24.14 6.51
CA LYS A 77 6.88 25.44 5.88
C LYS A 77 5.64 26.15 6.40
N LYS A 78 4.50 25.46 6.50
CA LYS A 78 3.24 26.05 7.00
C LYS A 78 3.36 26.57 8.44
N LEU A 79 4.17 25.90 9.25
CA LEU A 79 4.40 26.21 10.66
C LEU A 79 5.55 27.19 10.87
N LEU A 80 6.16 27.75 9.81
CA LEU A 80 7.23 28.73 9.96
C LEU A 80 6.76 29.98 10.70
N ASP A 81 5.59 30.50 10.32
CA ASP A 81 4.99 31.74 10.81
C ASP A 81 3.69 31.50 11.61
N ALA A 82 3.38 30.25 11.93
CA ALA A 82 2.15 29.86 12.63
C ALA A 82 2.43 28.95 13.83
N THR A 83 1.70 29.18 14.91
CA THR A 83 1.75 28.30 16.10
C THR A 83 0.93 27.03 15.88
N TYR A 84 -0.22 27.13 15.22
CA TYR A 84 -1.16 26.05 14.92
C TYR A 84 -1.53 26.03 13.44
N LEU A 85 -2.17 24.95 12.98
CA LEU A 85 -2.46 24.74 11.56
C LEU A 85 -3.59 25.63 11.02
N ALA A 86 -4.59 25.93 11.85
CA ALA A 86 -5.73 26.76 11.49
C ALA A 86 -6.08 27.77 12.60
N GLY A 87 -5.86 29.06 12.33
CA GLY A 87 -6.01 30.13 13.32
C GLY A 87 -4.95 30.10 14.43
N GLU A 88 -5.23 30.79 15.53
CA GLU A 88 -4.27 31.01 16.64
C GLU A 88 -4.54 30.11 17.87
N ARG A 89 -5.36 29.06 17.72
CA ARG A 89 -5.67 28.09 18.78
C ARG A 89 -5.72 26.68 18.21
N ILE A 90 -5.49 25.68 19.05
CA ILE A 90 -5.61 24.26 18.67
C ILE A 90 -7.00 24.01 18.11
N THR A 91 -7.08 23.43 16.92
CA THR A 91 -8.34 22.99 16.28
C THR A 91 -8.30 21.51 15.97
N LEU A 92 -9.37 20.97 15.38
CA LEU A 92 -9.36 19.61 14.83
C LEU A 92 -8.26 19.42 13.78
N ALA A 93 -7.83 20.47 13.07
CA ALA A 93 -6.68 20.40 12.16
C ALA A 93 -5.45 19.87 12.90
N ASP A 94 -5.12 20.48 14.03
CA ASP A 94 -3.94 20.12 14.81
C ASP A 94 -4.07 18.71 15.37
N ILE A 95 -5.24 18.37 15.92
CA ILE A 95 -5.48 17.06 16.54
C ILE A 95 -5.36 15.93 15.50
N VAL A 96 -6.03 16.06 14.36
CA VAL A 96 -6.04 15.01 13.33
C VAL A 96 -4.65 14.86 12.69
N VAL A 97 -4.02 15.97 12.28
CA VAL A 97 -2.66 15.92 11.70
C VAL A 97 -1.67 15.34 12.73
N PHE A 98 -1.76 15.75 14.01
CA PHE A 98 -0.92 15.20 15.07
C PHE A 98 -1.07 13.69 15.19
N CYS A 99 -2.32 13.18 15.23
CA CYS A 99 -2.59 11.75 15.29
C CYS A 99 -2.02 10.98 14.09
N THR A 100 -2.15 11.51 12.87
CA THR A 100 -1.60 10.84 11.67
C THR A 100 -0.06 10.80 11.62
N LEU A 101 0.60 11.71 12.34
CA LEU A 101 2.07 11.77 12.42
C LEU A 101 2.67 10.89 13.53
N LEU A 102 1.86 10.34 14.44
CA LEU A 102 2.35 9.58 15.61
C LEU A 102 3.30 8.44 15.22
N HIS A 103 2.88 7.59 14.28
CA HIS A 103 3.71 6.46 13.81
C HIS A 103 5.04 6.90 13.22
N LEU A 104 5.07 8.03 12.50
CA LEU A 104 6.32 8.56 11.93
C LEU A 104 7.27 8.99 13.05
N TYR A 105 6.77 9.77 14.00
CA TYR A 105 7.54 10.28 15.13
C TYR A 105 7.97 9.19 16.12
N GLU A 106 7.22 8.10 16.24
CA GLU A 106 7.52 6.98 17.14
C GLU A 106 8.51 5.98 16.55
N HIS A 107 8.49 5.76 15.22
CA HIS A 107 9.17 4.60 14.63
C HIS A 107 10.25 4.91 13.60
N VAL A 108 10.19 6.02 12.85
CA VAL A 108 11.11 6.23 11.71
C VAL A 108 11.82 7.57 11.71
N LEU A 109 11.23 8.61 12.30
CA LEU A 109 11.84 9.93 12.35
C LEU A 109 12.75 10.03 13.56
N ASP A 110 13.99 9.55 13.49
CA ASP A 110 14.96 9.73 14.58
C ASP A 110 15.43 11.20 14.73
N SER A 111 16.28 11.47 15.71
CA SER A 111 16.77 12.82 15.99
C SER A 111 17.47 13.47 14.78
N SER A 112 18.21 12.69 13.99
CA SER A 112 18.94 13.20 12.83
C SER A 112 17.96 13.61 11.73
N VAL A 113 17.00 12.74 11.39
CA VAL A 113 15.99 13.04 10.37
C VAL A 113 15.10 14.22 10.79
N ARG A 114 14.66 14.24 12.05
CA ARG A 114 13.80 15.30 12.57
C ARG A 114 14.48 16.66 12.56
N SER A 115 15.81 16.73 12.70
CA SER A 115 16.53 18.01 12.78
C SER A 115 16.28 18.96 11.60
N ALA A 116 15.92 18.43 10.42
CA ALA A 116 15.55 19.21 9.24
C ALA A 116 14.19 19.92 9.34
N TYR A 117 13.33 19.52 10.29
CA TYR A 117 11.93 19.95 10.41
C TYR A 117 11.66 20.70 11.73
N GLY A 118 12.47 21.71 12.02
CA GLY A 118 12.44 22.44 13.30
C GLY A 118 11.06 23.00 13.70
N ASN A 119 10.33 23.61 12.76
CA ASN A 119 9.01 24.20 13.04
C ASN A 119 7.96 23.13 13.31
N LEU A 120 8.01 22.04 12.53
CA LEU A 120 7.12 20.90 12.71
C LEU A 120 7.37 20.21 14.05
N ASN A 121 8.63 19.99 14.42
CA ASN A 121 8.99 19.39 15.71
C ASN A 121 8.50 20.25 16.87
N ARG A 122 8.68 21.57 16.80
CA ARG A 122 8.18 22.50 17.82
C ARG A 122 6.67 22.31 17.99
N TRP A 123 5.90 22.40 16.90
CA TRP A 123 4.46 22.21 16.94
C TRP A 123 4.08 20.82 17.48
N PHE A 124 4.71 19.75 17.01
CA PHE A 124 4.40 18.38 17.43
C PHE A 124 4.61 18.19 18.93
N VAL A 125 5.74 18.68 19.46
CA VAL A 125 6.04 18.65 20.90
C VAL A 125 5.08 19.54 21.69
N THR A 126 4.65 20.69 21.14
CA THR A 126 3.62 21.53 21.77
C THR A 126 2.27 20.80 21.91
N ILE A 127 1.82 20.09 20.87
CA ILE A 127 0.56 19.31 20.91
C ILE A 127 0.72 18.09 21.83
N LEU A 128 1.82 17.34 21.72
CA LEU A 128 2.14 16.18 22.57
C LEU A 128 2.10 16.53 24.07
N ASN A 129 2.51 17.75 24.43
CA ASN A 129 2.56 18.19 25.81
C ASN A 129 1.25 18.76 26.37
N GLN A 130 0.18 18.84 25.58
CA GLN A 130 -1.12 19.27 26.08
C GLN A 130 -1.66 18.26 27.10
N PRO A 131 -2.24 18.71 28.24
CA PRO A 131 -2.77 17.81 29.27
C PRO A 131 -3.79 16.80 28.73
N GLN A 132 -4.64 17.24 27.80
CA GLN A 132 -5.68 16.43 27.17
C GLN A 132 -5.07 15.33 26.29
N VAL A 133 -3.98 15.64 25.58
CA VAL A 133 -3.26 14.66 24.75
C VAL A 133 -2.55 13.65 25.65
N LYS A 134 -1.82 14.10 26.68
CA LYS A 134 -1.16 13.21 27.66
C LYS A 134 -2.10 12.30 28.43
N ALA A 135 -3.35 12.73 28.65
CA ALA A 135 -4.36 11.89 29.30
C ALA A 135 -4.72 10.65 28.44
N VAL A 136 -4.60 10.76 27.11
CA VAL A 136 -4.91 9.69 26.15
C VAL A 136 -3.64 8.93 25.73
N LEU A 137 -2.56 9.66 25.39
CA LEU A 137 -1.25 9.13 25.01
C LEU A 137 -0.31 9.09 26.22
N LYS A 138 -0.32 7.98 26.97
CA LYS A 138 0.45 7.85 28.21
C LYS A 138 1.92 7.50 28.02
N ASP A 139 2.23 6.58 27.10
CA ASP A 139 3.56 5.97 26.96
C ASP A 139 4.25 6.29 25.63
N PHE A 140 3.86 7.39 24.99
CA PHE A 140 4.42 7.79 23.70
C PHE A 140 5.89 8.20 23.85
N LYS A 141 6.76 7.63 23.02
CA LYS A 141 8.18 7.96 22.97
C LYS A 141 8.60 8.36 21.57
N LEU A 142 9.34 9.46 21.49
CA LEU A 142 9.96 9.87 20.24
C LEU A 142 10.99 8.83 19.80
N CYS A 143 11.00 8.54 18.50
CA CYS A 143 11.95 7.63 17.88
C CYS A 143 13.39 8.05 18.20
N GLU A 144 14.14 7.14 18.83
CA GLU A 144 15.57 7.31 19.08
C GLU A 144 16.40 6.74 17.93
N LYS A 145 15.92 5.63 17.35
CA LYS A 145 16.54 4.94 16.21
C LYS A 145 15.46 4.42 15.29
N ALA A 146 15.56 4.76 13.99
CA ALA A 146 14.60 4.31 13.00
C ALA A 146 14.51 2.78 12.97
N LEU A 147 13.28 2.26 12.95
CA LEU A 147 13.02 0.84 12.78
C LEU A 147 13.54 0.35 11.43
N VAL A 148 13.98 -0.91 11.43
CA VAL A 148 14.39 -1.63 10.24
C VAL A 148 13.46 -2.82 10.08
N PHE A 149 13.14 -3.16 8.84
CA PHE A 149 12.29 -4.30 8.55
C PHE A 149 12.91 -5.58 9.12
N ASP A 150 12.09 -6.34 9.85
CA ASP A 150 12.45 -7.64 10.38
C ASP A 150 11.49 -8.70 9.81
N PRO A 151 11.96 -9.57 8.89
CA PRO A 151 11.16 -10.64 8.32
C PRO A 151 10.55 -11.58 9.38
N LYS A 152 11.18 -11.71 10.55
CA LYS A 152 10.64 -12.54 11.64
C LYS A 152 9.42 -11.90 12.28
N LYS A 153 9.44 -10.58 12.52
CA LYS A 153 8.26 -9.85 13.04
C LYS A 153 7.07 -9.95 12.10
N TYR A 154 7.31 -9.85 10.79
CA TYR A 154 6.27 -10.07 9.79
C TYR A 154 5.69 -11.50 9.86
N ALA A 155 6.55 -12.52 9.94
CA ALA A 155 6.12 -13.91 10.10
C ALA A 155 5.32 -14.15 11.39
N GLU A 156 5.72 -13.54 12.51
CA GLU A 156 5.01 -13.62 13.79
C GLU A 156 3.65 -12.93 13.76
N PHE A 157 3.56 -11.75 13.14
CA PHE A 157 2.29 -11.03 12.98
C PHE A 157 1.30 -11.85 12.15
N LEU A 158 1.75 -12.41 11.03
CA LEU A 158 0.97 -13.32 10.20
C LEU A 158 0.49 -14.54 11.00
N ALA A 159 1.39 -15.19 11.75
CA ALA A 159 1.02 -16.33 12.57
C ALA A 159 -0.04 -15.99 13.65
N LYS A 160 -0.02 -14.78 14.21
CA LYS A 160 -1.00 -14.32 15.21
C LYS A 160 -2.33 -13.90 14.62
N THR A 161 -2.35 -13.37 13.40
CA THR A 161 -3.57 -12.87 12.73
C THR A 161 -4.19 -13.90 11.79
N GLY A 162 -3.65 -15.12 11.72
CA GLY A 162 -4.12 -16.17 10.82
C GLY A 162 -3.66 -16.00 9.37
N GLY A 163 -2.69 -15.12 9.12
CA GLY A 163 -2.03 -14.92 7.83
C GLY A 163 -1.05 -16.05 7.52
N ALA A 164 -1.07 -16.55 6.29
CA ALA A 164 -0.19 -17.64 5.83
C ALA A 164 1.30 -17.24 5.89
N LYS A 165 2.16 -18.18 6.35
CA LYS A 165 3.61 -17.99 6.60
C LYS A 165 4.39 -17.47 5.37
N PRO A 166 5.41 -16.59 5.55
CA PRO A 166 6.25 -16.12 4.45
C PRO A 166 7.32 -17.15 4.03
N GLN A 167 7.39 -17.46 2.73
CA GLN A 167 8.51 -18.18 2.10
C GLN A 167 9.76 -17.29 2.02
N GLN A 168 10.90 -17.88 2.36
CA GLN A 168 12.23 -17.25 2.38
C GLN A 168 12.68 -16.81 0.98
N ALA A 169 13.21 -15.60 0.86
CA ALA A 169 13.91 -15.13 -0.34
C ALA A 169 15.22 -15.93 -0.57
N PRO A 170 15.54 -16.36 -1.80
CA PRO A 170 16.82 -16.99 -2.10
C PRO A 170 17.96 -15.96 -2.09
N LYS A 171 19.10 -16.36 -1.48
CA LYS A 171 20.37 -15.63 -1.45
C LYS A 171 20.93 -15.41 -2.86
N SER A 172 21.34 -14.19 -3.15
CA SER A 172 22.19 -13.80 -4.27
C SER A 172 23.54 -14.53 -4.24
N LYS A 173 23.88 -15.23 -5.31
CA LYS A 173 25.28 -15.55 -5.68
C LYS A 173 25.65 -14.71 -6.90
N ASP A 174 26.60 -13.80 -6.68
CA ASP A 174 27.48 -13.27 -7.71
C ASP A 174 28.12 -14.41 -8.51
N GLU A 175 28.15 -14.32 -9.85
CA GLU A 175 29.32 -14.76 -10.59
C GLU A 175 29.48 -14.14 -11.99
N LYS A 176 30.76 -13.93 -12.30
CA LYS A 176 31.38 -13.29 -13.44
C LYS A 176 30.99 -13.87 -14.80
N LYS A 177 30.88 -12.95 -15.78
CA LYS A 177 30.99 -13.20 -17.22
C LYS A 177 32.31 -13.90 -17.60
N ALA A 178 32.24 -15.02 -18.33
CA ALA A 178 33.22 -15.39 -19.35
C ALA A 178 32.60 -16.35 -20.39
N LYS A 179 32.83 -16.04 -21.67
CA LYS A 179 32.35 -16.69 -22.92
C LYS A 179 32.80 -18.15 -23.10
N LYS A 180 31.97 -18.96 -23.80
CA LYS A 180 32.34 -19.69 -25.04
C LYS A 180 31.14 -20.39 -25.71
N GLU A 181 31.08 -20.28 -27.04
CA GLU A 181 30.16 -20.94 -27.97
C GLU A 181 30.51 -22.42 -28.24
N ALA A 182 29.49 -23.18 -28.67
CA ALA A 182 29.44 -24.27 -29.68
C ALA A 182 28.80 -25.59 -29.18
N ALA A 183 27.69 -25.96 -29.83
CA ALA A 183 26.81 -27.12 -29.63
C ALA A 183 27.34 -28.42 -30.31
N PRO A 184 26.59 -29.55 -30.48
CA PRO A 184 25.36 -30.07 -29.84
C PRO A 184 25.44 -31.59 -29.43
N ILE A 185 24.46 -32.13 -28.68
CA ILE A 185 23.73 -33.45 -28.89
C ILE A 185 22.93 -33.89 -27.62
N LYS A 186 21.60 -33.89 -27.80
CA LYS A 186 20.49 -34.81 -27.38
C LYS A 186 20.43 -35.56 -26.02
N ALA A 187 19.30 -35.28 -25.33
CA ALA A 187 18.23 -36.19 -24.85
C ALA A 187 18.28 -36.83 -23.43
N ALA A 188 17.50 -36.25 -22.49
CA ALA A 188 16.47 -36.87 -21.62
C ALA A 188 15.89 -35.78 -20.66
N PRO A 189 14.63 -35.90 -20.18
CA PRO A 189 13.79 -34.74 -19.85
C PRO A 189 14.11 -34.12 -18.48
N GLU A 190 14.35 -32.81 -18.47
CA GLU A 190 14.30 -31.98 -17.26
C GLU A 190 12.84 -31.67 -16.89
N PRO A 191 12.50 -31.53 -15.60
CA PRO A 191 11.19 -31.03 -15.19
C PRO A 191 11.03 -29.60 -15.73
N GLU A 192 10.03 -29.35 -16.56
CA GLU A 192 9.73 -28.00 -17.09
C GLU A 192 9.59 -27.01 -15.92
N GLU A 193 10.45 -25.99 -15.91
CA GLU A 193 10.32 -24.82 -15.07
C GLU A 193 8.96 -24.17 -15.33
N LEU A 194 8.17 -24.03 -14.27
CA LEU A 194 6.91 -23.28 -14.30
C LEU A 194 7.23 -21.82 -14.71
N ASP A 195 6.52 -21.33 -15.71
CA ASP A 195 6.53 -19.93 -16.13
C ASP A 195 6.21 -19.00 -14.93
N ALA A 196 6.85 -17.82 -14.90
CA ALA A 196 6.69 -16.80 -13.87
C ALA A 196 5.22 -16.41 -13.62
N ALA A 197 4.33 -16.58 -14.61
CA ALA A 197 2.90 -16.40 -14.44
C ALA A 197 2.23 -17.53 -13.63
N ASP A 198 2.64 -18.78 -13.82
CA ASP A 198 2.08 -19.94 -13.07
C ASP A 198 2.62 -19.98 -11.63
N ALA A 199 3.86 -19.51 -11.41
CA ALA A 199 4.40 -19.28 -10.08
C ALA A 199 3.69 -18.11 -9.35
N ALA A 200 3.28 -17.06 -10.07
CA ALA A 200 2.52 -15.95 -9.50
C ALA A 200 1.08 -16.34 -9.12
N LEU A 201 0.40 -17.13 -9.96
CA LEU A 201 -0.95 -17.66 -9.69
C LEU A 201 -0.96 -18.69 -8.55
N ALA A 202 0.10 -19.49 -8.41
CA ALA A 202 0.25 -20.41 -7.28
C ALA A 202 0.59 -19.72 -5.94
N MET A 203 1.02 -18.44 -5.99
CA MET A 203 1.38 -17.61 -4.85
C MET A 203 0.25 -16.68 -4.37
N GLU A 204 -0.88 -16.61 -5.08
CA GLU A 204 -2.07 -15.93 -4.58
C GLU A 204 -2.63 -16.69 -3.37
N PRO A 205 -2.85 -16.02 -2.23
CA PRO A 205 -3.54 -16.66 -1.11
C PRO A 205 -4.92 -17.07 -1.62
N LYS A 206 -5.22 -18.37 -1.62
CA LYS A 206 -6.60 -18.85 -1.77
C LYS A 206 -7.43 -18.21 -0.65
N SER A 207 -8.03 -17.07 -0.98
CA SER A 207 -9.31 -16.66 -0.44
C SER A 207 -10.20 -17.90 -0.45
N LYS A 208 -11.04 -18.11 0.57
CA LYS A 208 -12.15 -19.06 0.40
C LYS A 208 -12.91 -18.54 -0.80
N ASP A 209 -12.76 -19.23 -1.92
CA ASP A 209 -13.30 -18.76 -3.17
C ASP A 209 -14.82 -18.70 -2.94
N PRO A 210 -15.48 -17.55 -3.09
CA PRO A 210 -16.94 -17.49 -3.00
C PRO A 210 -17.61 -18.47 -3.99
N PHE A 211 -16.86 -18.99 -4.96
CA PHE A 211 -17.21 -20.01 -5.93
C PHE A 211 -16.71 -21.43 -5.60
N ASP A 212 -16.03 -21.68 -4.47
CA ASP A 212 -15.61 -23.04 -4.03
C ASP A 212 -16.80 -24.01 -3.85
N VAL A 213 -18.02 -23.46 -3.73
CA VAL A 213 -19.29 -24.20 -3.61
C VAL A 213 -19.90 -24.51 -4.98
N MET A 214 -19.42 -23.89 -6.06
CA MET A 214 -19.94 -24.09 -7.42
C MET A 214 -19.34 -25.35 -8.07
N PRO A 215 -20.03 -25.95 -9.06
CA PRO A 215 -19.49 -27.05 -9.82
C PRO A 215 -18.15 -26.65 -10.45
N LYS A 216 -17.12 -27.49 -10.28
CA LYS A 216 -15.86 -27.29 -10.98
C LYS A 216 -16.09 -27.50 -12.47
N GLY A 217 -15.80 -26.48 -13.27
CA GLY A 217 -15.91 -26.58 -14.72
C GLY A 217 -14.92 -27.57 -15.33
N THR A 218 -15.21 -28.01 -16.55
CA THR A 218 -14.39 -29.01 -17.28
C THR A 218 -13.30 -28.38 -18.14
N PHE A 219 -13.23 -27.05 -18.22
CA PHE A 219 -12.26 -26.35 -19.05
C PHE A 219 -10.85 -26.41 -18.44
N ASN A 220 -9.89 -26.96 -19.18
CA ASN A 220 -8.49 -27.05 -18.78
C ASN A 220 -7.72 -25.83 -19.28
N PHE A 221 -7.47 -24.87 -18.37
CA PHE A 221 -6.74 -23.64 -18.69
C PHE A 221 -5.27 -23.89 -19.08
N ASP A 222 -4.59 -24.86 -18.47
CA ASP A 222 -3.18 -25.14 -18.75
C ASP A 222 -3.01 -25.72 -20.16
N ASP A 223 -3.92 -26.62 -20.55
CA ASP A 223 -3.94 -27.20 -21.89
C ASP A 223 -4.25 -26.14 -22.96
N PHE A 224 -5.24 -25.28 -22.71
CA PHE A 224 -5.51 -24.16 -23.60
C PHE A 224 -4.31 -23.20 -23.68
N LYS A 225 -3.67 -22.84 -22.57
CA LYS A 225 -2.47 -21.99 -22.52
C LYS A 225 -1.34 -22.56 -23.37
N ARG A 226 -1.14 -23.88 -23.31
CA ARG A 226 -0.15 -24.59 -24.14
C ARG A 226 -0.47 -24.48 -25.63
N VAL A 227 -1.72 -24.67 -26.03
CA VAL A 227 -2.11 -24.55 -27.44
C VAL A 227 -2.04 -23.10 -27.92
N TYR A 228 -2.52 -22.14 -27.11
CA TYR A 228 -2.49 -20.71 -27.43
C TYR A 228 -1.07 -20.17 -27.62
N SER A 229 -0.12 -20.61 -26.80
CA SER A 229 1.27 -20.10 -26.84
C SER A 229 2.11 -20.72 -27.96
N ASN A 230 1.75 -21.92 -28.43
CA ASN A 230 2.57 -22.69 -29.36
C ASN A 230 1.99 -22.77 -30.79
N GLU A 231 0.70 -22.52 -30.98
CA GLU A 231 0.03 -22.59 -32.28
C GLU A 231 -0.47 -21.22 -32.75
N ALA A 232 -0.64 -21.07 -34.07
CA ALA A 232 -1.20 -19.85 -34.65
C ALA A 232 -2.68 -19.65 -34.26
N GLU A 233 -3.14 -18.38 -34.25
CA GLU A 233 -4.52 -17.98 -33.91
C GLU A 233 -5.59 -18.75 -34.70
N ALA A 234 -5.31 -19.07 -35.96
CA ALA A 234 -6.20 -19.87 -36.82
C ALA A 234 -6.48 -21.29 -36.27
N LYS A 235 -5.67 -21.80 -35.34
CA LYS A 235 -5.85 -23.08 -34.66
C LYS A 235 -6.22 -22.92 -33.19
N SER A 236 -5.57 -21.98 -32.48
CA SER A 236 -5.80 -21.81 -31.04
C SER A 236 -7.18 -21.23 -30.72
N ILE A 237 -7.74 -20.36 -31.57
CA ILE A 237 -9.07 -19.79 -31.35
C ILE A 237 -10.18 -20.84 -31.55
N PRO A 238 -10.19 -21.66 -32.62
CA PRO A 238 -11.13 -22.78 -32.70
C PRO A 238 -10.99 -23.77 -31.55
N TYR A 239 -9.76 -24.06 -31.12
CA TYR A 239 -9.49 -24.96 -29.98
C TYR A 239 -10.11 -24.45 -28.68
N PHE A 240 -10.05 -23.14 -28.44
CA PHE A 240 -10.71 -22.51 -27.30
C PHE A 240 -12.21 -22.83 -27.28
N PHE A 241 -12.92 -22.49 -28.36
CA PHE A 241 -14.38 -22.67 -28.43
C PHE A 241 -14.82 -24.14 -28.44
N GLU A 242 -13.97 -25.06 -28.90
CA GLU A 242 -14.25 -26.50 -28.84
C GLU A 242 -14.22 -27.03 -27.40
N LYS A 243 -13.29 -26.54 -26.58
CA LYS A 243 -13.10 -27.02 -25.20
C LYS A 243 -13.83 -26.18 -24.16
N PHE A 244 -14.21 -24.95 -24.50
CA PHE A 244 -14.80 -23.98 -23.57
C PHE A 244 -16.10 -24.52 -22.95
N ASP A 245 -16.11 -24.55 -21.63
CA ASP A 245 -17.26 -24.97 -20.84
C ASP A 245 -18.15 -23.74 -20.55
N ALA A 246 -19.12 -23.51 -21.42
CA ALA A 246 -20.06 -22.39 -21.32
C ALA A 246 -21.07 -22.55 -20.17
N GLU A 247 -21.17 -23.72 -19.53
CA GLU A 247 -22.08 -23.92 -18.40
C GLU A 247 -21.48 -23.38 -17.10
N ASN A 248 -20.16 -23.49 -16.93
CA ASN A 248 -19.46 -23.06 -15.71
C ASN A 248 -18.59 -21.81 -15.90
N TYR A 249 -18.35 -21.38 -17.14
CA TYR A 249 -17.58 -20.18 -17.45
C TYR A 249 -18.34 -19.23 -18.38
N SER A 250 -18.06 -17.93 -18.20
CA SER A 250 -18.66 -16.86 -19.01
C SER A 250 -17.57 -15.98 -19.61
N ILE A 251 -17.79 -15.52 -20.85
CA ILE A 251 -16.89 -14.60 -21.55
C ILE A 251 -17.43 -13.19 -21.40
N TRP A 252 -16.59 -12.27 -20.93
CA TRP A 252 -16.93 -10.86 -20.80
C TRP A 252 -16.08 -10.04 -21.76
N PHE A 253 -16.72 -9.15 -22.50
CA PHE A 253 -16.05 -8.13 -23.31
C PHE A 253 -16.16 -6.79 -22.59
N GLY A 254 -15.03 -6.15 -22.32
CA GLY A 254 -14.96 -4.87 -21.62
C GLY A 254 -14.16 -3.86 -22.43
N GLU A 255 -14.65 -2.62 -22.44
CA GLU A 255 -13.95 -1.48 -23.04
C GLU A 255 -13.49 -0.52 -21.95
N TYR A 256 -12.23 -0.05 -22.04
CA TYR A 256 -11.74 0.97 -21.14
C TYR A 256 -12.41 2.31 -21.39
N ARG A 257 -12.85 2.97 -20.31
CA ARG A 257 -13.55 4.27 -20.35
C ARG A 257 -12.75 5.39 -21.05
N TYR A 258 -11.42 5.28 -21.06
CA TYR A 258 -10.50 6.23 -21.72
C TYR A 258 -9.55 5.50 -22.68
N ASN A 259 -10.11 4.69 -23.58
CA ASN A 259 -9.33 3.86 -24.52
C ASN A 259 -8.37 4.70 -25.40
N GLU A 260 -8.71 5.95 -25.70
CA GLU A 260 -7.87 6.85 -26.50
C GLU A 260 -6.53 7.19 -25.83
N GLU A 261 -6.43 7.05 -24.51
CA GLU A 261 -5.19 7.23 -23.76
C GLU A 261 -4.31 5.96 -23.79
N LEU A 262 -4.86 4.80 -24.19
CA LEU A 262 -4.22 3.49 -24.21
C LEU A 262 -3.68 3.11 -25.60
N THR A 263 -2.92 4.03 -26.20
CA THR A 263 -2.43 3.90 -27.59
C THR A 263 -1.46 2.74 -27.84
N LYS A 264 -0.92 2.10 -26.79
CA LYS A 264 0.03 0.98 -26.89
C LYS A 264 -0.41 -0.18 -26.01
N THR A 265 -0.24 -1.40 -26.51
CA THR A 265 -0.71 -2.64 -25.87
C THR A 265 -0.26 -2.80 -24.41
N PHE A 266 0.99 -2.43 -24.06
CA PHE A 266 1.47 -2.55 -22.69
C PHE A 266 0.78 -1.56 -21.71
N MET A 267 0.26 -0.43 -22.20
CA MET A 267 -0.45 0.55 -21.38
C MET A 267 -1.77 -0.02 -20.87
N SER A 268 -2.46 -0.81 -21.71
CA SER A 268 -3.66 -1.57 -21.32
C SER A 268 -3.33 -2.81 -20.47
N CYS A 269 -2.24 -3.54 -20.79
CA CYS A 269 -1.91 -4.77 -20.05
C CYS A 269 -1.60 -4.53 -18.57
N ASN A 270 -1.00 -3.39 -18.21
CA ASN A 270 -0.69 -3.05 -16.82
C ASN A 270 -1.93 -2.67 -15.98
N LEU A 271 -3.07 -2.41 -16.62
CA LEU A 271 -4.33 -2.07 -15.95
C LEU A 271 -5.17 -3.30 -15.60
N ILE A 272 -4.79 -4.47 -16.10
CA ILE A 272 -5.42 -5.74 -15.72
C ILE A 272 -4.81 -6.18 -14.39
N GLY A 273 -5.32 -5.62 -13.29
CA GLY A 273 -5.28 -6.28 -12.00
C GLY A 273 -6.49 -7.22 -11.94
N GLY A 274 -6.28 -8.51 -11.60
CA GLY A 274 -7.35 -9.50 -11.55
C GLY A 274 -8.61 -8.96 -10.84
N MET A 275 -9.79 -9.34 -11.35
CA MET A 275 -11.06 -9.10 -10.64
C MET A 275 -11.12 -9.89 -9.34
#